data_AF-B0EHP7-F1
#
_entry.id   AF-B0EHP7-F1
#
_cell.length_a   1.000
_cell.length_b   1.000
_cell.length_c   1.000
_cell.angle_alpha   90.00
_cell.angle_beta   90.00
_cell.angle_gamma   90.00
#
_symmetry.space_group_name_H-M   'P 1'
#
loop_
_entity.id
_entity.type
_entity.pdbx_description
1 polymer ?
#
loop_
_entity_poly.entity_id
_entity_poly.type
_entity_poly.pdbx_seq_one_letter_code
_entity_poly.pdbx_strand_id
1 'polypeptide(L)'
;QEWPSGPRRQFKVLFSSEAWVRTPPLAFYYILSLCTLLYLYICHLSLYNLCYILNFIISTFLLFYFIPLYLYLYIYLYIYITLYLYYFIIPYLLFIFILPYIYIYSFFYIYYTFLYILHLLYIYIPTFYIYLFQLFIYILHLFFILYIPPSLEGLLA
;
A
#
# COMPACT_ATOMS: atom_id res chain seq x y z
N GLN A 1 -45.23 -3.35 -87.06
CA GLN A 1 -45.01 -1.89 -87.23
C GLN A 1 -43.56 -1.68 -87.61
N GLU A 2 -43.30 -1.13 -88.80
CA GLU A 2 -41.94 -0.86 -89.28
C GLU A 2 -41.35 0.36 -88.56
N TRP A 3 -40.10 0.25 -88.14
CA TRP A 3 -39.38 1.35 -87.50
C TRP A 3 -39.06 2.45 -88.53
N PRO A 4 -39.22 3.73 -88.19
CA PRO A 4 -38.94 4.82 -89.12
C PRO A 4 -37.45 4.80 -89.51
N SER A 5 -37.17 4.94 -90.81
CA SER A 5 -35.80 5.04 -91.32
C SER A 5 -35.22 6.43 -91.07
N GLY A 6 -34.00 6.46 -90.53
CA GLY A 6 -33.22 7.68 -90.29
C GLY A 6 -33.11 8.07 -88.80
N PRO A 7 -31.88 8.36 -88.32
CA PRO A 7 -31.60 8.52 -86.89
C PRO A 7 -32.41 9.65 -86.25
N ARG A 8 -32.61 10.77 -86.97
CA ARG A 8 -33.38 11.91 -86.46
C ARG A 8 -34.85 11.60 -86.19
N ARG A 9 -35.49 10.78 -87.04
CA ARG A 9 -36.90 10.37 -86.86
C ARG A 9 -37.02 9.29 -85.79
N GLN A 10 -36.06 8.38 -85.73
CA GLN A 10 -35.95 7.39 -84.65
C GLN A 10 -35.79 8.06 -83.29
N PHE A 11 -34.91 9.06 -83.16
CA PHE A 11 -34.79 9.85 -81.91
C PHE A 11 -36.08 10.59 -81.58
N LYS A 12 -36.74 11.24 -82.55
CA LYS A 12 -38.00 11.96 -82.27
C LYS A 12 -39.14 11.04 -81.78
N VAL A 13 -39.22 9.81 -82.32
CA VAL A 13 -40.19 8.80 -81.85
C VAL A 13 -39.75 8.20 -80.52
N LEU A 14 -38.45 7.92 -80.36
CA LEU A 14 -37.88 7.46 -79.09
C LEU A 14 -38.05 8.49 -77.98
N PHE A 15 -38.14 9.80 -78.26
CA PHE A 15 -38.34 10.90 -77.32
C PHE A 15 -39.77 11.46 -77.29
N SER A 16 -40.74 10.81 -77.94
CA SER A 16 -42.15 11.15 -77.76
C SER A 16 -42.64 10.61 -76.41
N SER A 17 -43.52 11.36 -75.74
CA SER A 17 -43.99 11.04 -74.38
C SER A 17 -44.67 9.68 -74.29
N GLU A 18 -45.34 9.21 -75.34
CA GLU A 18 -45.99 7.90 -75.36
C GLU A 18 -45.01 6.72 -75.52
N ALA A 19 -43.93 6.87 -76.27
CA ALA A 19 -42.94 5.81 -76.47
C ALA A 19 -42.02 5.65 -75.26
N TRP A 20 -41.68 6.76 -74.58
CA TRP A 20 -40.94 6.75 -73.30
C TRP A 20 -41.68 5.99 -72.20
N VAL A 21 -43.01 6.18 -72.12
CA VAL A 21 -43.84 5.55 -71.09
C VAL A 21 -44.04 4.06 -71.35
N ARG A 22 -44.12 3.63 -72.61
CA ARG A 22 -44.37 2.21 -72.97
C ARG A 22 -43.10 1.36 -73.04
N THR A 23 -41.98 1.94 -73.49
CA THR A 23 -40.68 1.24 -73.58
C THR A 23 -39.55 2.22 -73.29
N PRO A 24 -39.27 2.50 -72.00
CA PRO A 24 -38.15 3.36 -71.64
C PRO A 24 -36.84 2.80 -72.22
N PRO A 25 -35.97 3.65 -72.79
CA PRO A 25 -34.73 3.20 -73.38
C PRO A 25 -33.85 2.55 -72.31
N LEU A 26 -33.25 1.39 -72.61
CA LEU A 26 -32.35 0.66 -71.70
C LEU A 26 -31.30 1.58 -71.04
N ALA A 27 -30.81 2.58 -71.78
CA ALA A 27 -29.89 3.61 -71.28
C ALA A 27 -30.43 4.40 -70.08
N PHE A 28 -31.74 4.66 -69.99
CA PHE A 28 -32.35 5.34 -68.84
C PHE A 28 -32.25 4.50 -67.56
N TYR A 29 -32.49 3.19 -67.64
CA TYR A 29 -32.31 2.29 -66.49
C TYR A 29 -30.85 2.20 -66.05
N TYR A 30 -29.90 2.22 -66.99
CA TYR A 30 -28.48 2.27 -66.67
C TYR A 30 -28.08 3.57 -65.97
N ILE A 31 -28.58 4.72 -66.43
CA ILE A 31 -28.32 6.00 -65.76
C ILE A 31 -28.93 6.02 -64.37
N LEU A 32 -30.19 5.57 -64.22
CA LEU A 32 -30.86 5.48 -62.93
C LEU A 32 -30.12 4.55 -61.97
N SER A 33 -29.68 3.36 -62.42
CA SER A 33 -28.94 2.42 -61.58
C SER A 33 -27.59 3.00 -61.13
N LEU A 34 -26.88 3.69 -62.02
CA LEU A 34 -25.61 4.34 -61.71
C LEU A 34 -25.81 5.50 -60.71
N CYS A 35 -26.86 6.30 -60.88
CA CYS A 35 -27.23 7.32 -59.90
C CYS A 35 -27.59 6.73 -58.53
N THR A 36 -28.33 5.61 -58.48
CA THR A 36 -28.65 4.94 -57.21
C THR A 36 -27.42 4.35 -56.53
N LEU A 37 -26.49 3.76 -57.28
CA LEU A 37 -25.21 3.26 -56.75
C LEU A 37 -24.34 4.39 -56.21
N LEU A 38 -24.25 5.50 -56.93
CA LEU A 38 -23.51 6.67 -56.48
C LEU A 38 -24.12 7.28 -55.21
N TYR A 39 -25.45 7.38 -55.14
CA TYR A 39 -26.15 7.84 -53.93
C TYR A 39 -25.88 6.91 -52.73
N LEU A 40 -26.03 5.59 -52.91
CA LEU A 40 -25.76 4.60 -51.86
C LEU A 40 -24.29 4.64 -51.40
N TYR A 41 -23.34 4.84 -52.33
CA TYR A 41 -21.93 4.99 -52.01
C TYR A 41 -21.66 6.24 -51.14
N ILE A 42 -22.25 7.39 -51.50
CA ILE A 42 -22.13 8.62 -50.72
C ILE A 42 -22.76 8.44 -49.32
N CYS A 43 -23.93 7.81 -49.24
CA CYS A 43 -24.58 7.50 -47.96
C CYS A 43 -23.70 6.58 -47.10
N HIS A 44 -23.14 5.52 -47.67
CA HIS A 44 -22.25 4.61 -46.96
C HIS A 44 -20.98 5.33 -46.46
N LEU A 45 -20.37 6.18 -47.28
CA LEU A 45 -19.21 6.99 -46.87
C LEU A 45 -19.55 7.94 -45.72
N SER A 46 -20.73 8.57 -45.76
CA SER A 46 -21.18 9.45 -44.68
C SER A 46 -21.43 8.71 -43.36
N LEU A 47 -22.02 7.52 -43.42
CA LEU A 47 -22.22 6.64 -42.26
C LEU A 47 -20.88 6.15 -41.71
N TYR A 48 -19.95 5.74 -42.58
CA TYR A 48 -18.61 5.32 -42.19
C TYR A 48 -17.87 6.45 -41.44
N ASN A 49 -17.92 7.68 -41.97
CA ASN A 49 -17.31 8.84 -41.32
C ASN A 49 -17.95 9.15 -39.96
N LEU A 50 -19.28 9.04 -39.86
CA LEU A 50 -19.99 9.24 -38.59
C LEU A 50 -19.59 8.18 -37.55
N CYS A 51 -19.52 6.90 -37.95
CA CYS A 51 -19.03 5.82 -37.09
C CYS A 51 -17.58 6.03 -36.67
N TYR A 52 -16.71 6.50 -37.57
CA TYR A 52 -15.32 6.79 -37.25
C TYR A 52 -15.19 7.91 -36.21
N ILE A 53 -15.92 9.02 -36.38
CA ILE A 53 -15.93 10.13 -35.42
C ILE A 53 -16.47 9.66 -34.07
N LEU A 54 -17.55 8.87 -34.05
CA LEU A 54 -18.14 8.36 -32.82
C LEU A 54 -17.19 7.41 -32.08
N ASN A 55 -16.50 6.52 -32.80
CA ASN A 55 -15.46 5.66 -32.23
C ASN A 55 -14.28 6.47 -31.68
N PHE A 56 -13.87 7.55 -32.36
CA PHE A 56 -12.82 8.43 -31.86
C PHE A 56 -13.24 9.13 -30.56
N ILE A 57 -14.47 9.63 -30.46
CA ILE A 57 -15.00 10.26 -29.25
C ILE A 57 -15.07 9.24 -28.10
N ILE A 58 -15.60 8.04 -28.34
CA ILE A 58 -15.68 7.00 -27.32
C ILE A 58 -14.28 6.59 -26.85
N SER A 59 -13.36 6.35 -27.79
CA SER A 59 -11.98 5.96 -27.46
C SER A 59 -11.26 7.02 -26.62
N THR A 60 -11.39 8.30 -27.00
CA THR A 60 -10.81 9.40 -26.23
C THR A 60 -11.45 9.53 -24.86
N PHE A 61 -12.78 9.42 -24.74
CA PHE A 61 -13.46 9.44 -23.44
C PHE A 61 -12.99 8.30 -22.53
N LEU A 62 -12.90 7.06 -23.04
CA LEU A 62 -12.41 5.92 -22.29
C LEU A 62 -10.97 6.16 -21.81
N LEU A 63 -10.11 6.71 -22.68
CA LEU A 63 -8.72 7.01 -22.34
C LEU A 63 -8.62 8.05 -21.22
N PHE A 64 -9.33 9.18 -21.36
CA PHE A 64 -9.31 10.24 -20.35
C PHE A 64 -10.01 9.86 -19.05
N TYR A 65 -10.91 8.87 -19.06
CA TYR A 65 -11.55 8.36 -17.86
C TYR A 65 -10.69 7.31 -17.13
N PHE A 66 -10.18 6.31 -17.87
CA PHE A 66 -9.47 5.19 -17.28
C PHE A 66 -8.06 5.53 -16.83
N ILE A 67 -7.34 6.44 -17.53
CA ILE A 67 -5.97 6.79 -17.11
C ILE A 67 -5.95 7.45 -15.72
N PRO A 68 -6.77 8.49 -15.43
CA PRO A 68 -6.81 9.08 -14.09
C PRO A 68 -7.33 8.11 -13.03
N LEU A 69 -8.32 7.29 -13.36
CA LEU A 69 -8.86 6.29 -12.43
C LEU A 69 -7.79 5.27 -12.03
N TYR A 70 -7.05 4.76 -13.02
CA TYR A 70 -5.95 3.83 -12.79
C TYR A 70 -4.85 4.47 -11.93
N LEU A 71 -4.45 5.71 -12.26
CA LEU A 71 -3.45 6.45 -11.50
C LEU A 71 -3.91 6.68 -10.04
N TYR A 72 -5.17 7.06 -9.85
CA TYR A 72 -5.76 7.27 -8.53
C TYR A 72 -5.72 5.99 -7.68
N LEU A 73 -6.17 4.86 -8.24
CA LEU A 73 -6.14 3.57 -7.55
C LEU A 73 -4.70 3.14 -7.21
N TYR A 74 -3.76 3.33 -8.14
CA TYR A 74 -2.36 3.02 -7.91
C TYR A 74 -1.76 3.85 -6.76
N ILE A 75 -1.99 5.17 -6.76
CA ILE A 75 -1.51 6.06 -5.69
C ILE A 75 -2.15 5.70 -4.36
N TYR A 76 -3.47 5.46 -4.33
CA TYR A 76 -4.19 5.07 -3.13
C TYR A 76 -3.63 3.78 -2.52
N LEU A 77 -3.44 2.74 -3.36
CA LEU A 77 -2.89 1.46 -2.92
C LEU A 77 -1.45 1.62 -2.41
N TYR A 78 -0.63 2.41 -3.09
CA TYR A 78 0.74 2.71 -2.67
C TYR A 78 0.78 3.38 -1.29
N ILE A 79 -0.04 4.40 -1.08
CA ILE A 79 -0.14 5.10 0.21
C ILE A 79 -0.61 4.12 1.30
N TYR A 80 -1.65 3.33 1.01
CA TYR A 80 -2.18 2.35 1.97
C TYR A 80 -1.12 1.33 2.40
N ILE A 81 -0.39 0.73 1.45
CA ILE A 81 0.69 -0.23 1.75
C ILE A 81 1.78 0.44 2.58
N THR A 82 2.19 1.66 2.21
CA THR A 82 3.24 2.41 2.91
C THR A 82 2.85 2.70 4.35
N LEU A 83 1.61 3.18 4.57
CA LEU A 83 1.08 3.43 5.91
C LEU A 83 0.97 2.14 6.72
N TYR A 84 0.49 1.05 6.11
CA TYR A 84 0.39 -0.24 6.79
C TYR A 84 1.76 -0.76 7.25
N LEU A 85 2.77 -0.69 6.38
CA LEU A 85 4.14 -1.08 6.72
C LEU A 85 4.68 -0.21 7.87
N TYR A 86 4.53 1.10 7.76
CA TYR A 86 5.10 2.03 8.73
C TYR A 86 4.44 1.97 10.10
N TYR A 87 3.11 1.93 10.14
CA TYR A 87 2.37 1.98 11.42
C TYR A 87 2.20 0.62 12.07
N PHE A 88 2.19 -0.49 11.32
CA PHE A 88 1.96 -1.82 11.89
C PHE A 88 3.20 -2.69 11.87
N ILE A 89 3.82 -2.91 10.70
CA ILE A 89 4.90 -3.90 10.59
C ILE A 89 6.16 -3.45 11.33
N ILE A 90 6.61 -2.21 11.14
CA ILE A 90 7.85 -1.72 11.78
C ILE A 90 7.75 -1.73 13.31
N PRO A 91 6.71 -1.15 13.97
CA PRO A 91 6.61 -1.16 15.42
C PRO A 91 6.43 -2.56 15.98
N TYR A 92 5.70 -3.43 15.27
CA TYR A 92 5.52 -4.82 15.67
C TYR A 92 6.83 -5.61 15.67
N LEU A 93 7.65 -5.48 14.62
CA LEU A 93 8.99 -6.07 14.59
C LEU A 93 9.85 -5.54 15.73
N LEU A 94 9.83 -4.23 15.95
CA LEU A 94 10.58 -3.58 17.02
C LEU A 94 10.14 -4.10 18.41
N PHE A 95 8.85 -4.33 18.62
CA PHE A 95 8.31 -4.93 19.84
C PHE A 95 8.83 -6.37 20.05
N ILE A 96 8.84 -7.20 19.00
CA ILE A 96 9.35 -8.58 19.07
C ILE A 96 10.82 -8.61 19.51
N PHE A 97 11.64 -7.65 19.08
CA PHE A 97 13.07 -7.62 19.44
C PHE A 97 13.34 -6.96 20.80
N ILE A 98 12.62 -5.90 21.15
CA ILE A 98 12.85 -5.17 22.40
C ILE A 98 12.30 -5.92 23.61
N LEU A 99 11.14 -6.57 23.49
CA LEU A 99 10.49 -7.20 24.64
C LEU A 99 11.34 -8.31 25.30
N PRO A 100 11.94 -9.26 24.54
CA PRO A 100 12.84 -10.26 25.12
C PRO A 100 14.09 -9.63 25.74
N TYR A 101 14.61 -8.56 25.13
CA TYR A 101 15.77 -7.85 25.65
C TYR A 101 15.48 -7.23 27.02
N ILE A 102 14.35 -6.54 27.17
CA ILE A 102 13.91 -5.98 28.46
C ILE A 102 13.77 -7.10 29.50
N TYR A 103 13.17 -8.22 29.13
CA TYR A 103 12.99 -9.35 30.04
C TYR A 103 14.33 -9.90 30.53
N ILE A 104 15.27 -10.16 29.62
CA ILE A 104 16.62 -10.65 29.97
C ILE A 104 17.34 -9.65 30.88
N TYR A 105 17.31 -8.36 30.55
CA TYR A 105 17.95 -7.32 31.35
C TYR A 105 17.35 -7.25 32.77
N SER A 106 16.02 -7.32 32.89
CA SER A 106 15.34 -7.31 34.18
C SER A 106 15.70 -8.53 35.04
N PHE A 107 15.86 -9.70 34.42
CA PHE A 107 16.29 -10.92 35.11
C PHE A 107 17.70 -10.77 35.69
N PHE A 108 18.65 -10.29 34.88
CA PHE A 108 20.01 -10.04 35.36
C PHE A 108 20.06 -9.00 36.48
N TYR A 109 19.27 -7.93 36.36
CA TYR A 109 19.18 -6.91 37.40
C TYR A 109 18.73 -7.49 38.75
N ILE A 110 17.67 -8.30 38.76
CA ILE A 110 17.19 -8.98 39.97
C ILE A 110 18.29 -9.90 40.54
N TYR A 111 18.95 -10.68 39.68
CA TYR A 111 20.03 -11.58 40.09
C TYR A 111 21.19 -10.85 40.76
N TYR A 112 21.70 -9.77 40.16
CA TYR A 112 22.80 -8.99 40.75
C TYR A 112 22.40 -8.30 42.05
N THR A 113 21.16 -7.81 42.13
CA THR A 113 20.63 -7.18 43.35
C THR A 113 20.56 -8.19 44.49
N PHE A 114 20.09 -9.42 44.21
CA PHE A 114 20.08 -10.49 45.18
C PHE A 114 21.50 -10.86 45.65
N LEU A 115 22.44 -10.99 44.72
CA LEU A 115 23.83 -11.31 45.03
C LEU A 115 24.50 -10.22 45.90
N TYR A 116 24.19 -8.95 45.64
CA TYR A 116 24.66 -7.83 46.45
C TYR A 116 24.10 -7.87 47.88
N ILE A 117 22.80 -8.12 48.05
CA ILE A 117 22.17 -8.27 49.37
C ILE A 117 22.82 -9.41 50.16
N LEU A 118 23.06 -10.54 49.50
CA LEU A 118 23.69 -11.70 50.11
C LEU A 118 25.14 -11.40 50.52
N HIS A 119 25.90 -10.68 49.70
CA HIS A 119 27.25 -10.23 50.03
C HIS A 119 27.25 -9.30 51.25
N LEU A 120 26.32 -8.34 51.34
CA LEU A 120 26.23 -7.45 52.50
C LEU A 120 25.93 -8.25 53.78
N LEU A 121 24.97 -9.18 53.74
CA LEU A 121 24.67 -10.06 54.87
C LEU A 121 25.90 -10.86 55.32
N TYR A 122 26.65 -11.39 54.36
CA TYR A 122 27.88 -12.15 54.63
C TYR A 122 28.96 -11.30 55.32
N ILE A 123 29.06 -9.99 55.03
CA ILE A 123 30.02 -9.10 55.71
C ILE A 123 29.49 -8.66 57.09
N TYR A 124 28.24 -8.21 57.14
CA TYR A 124 27.69 -7.56 58.33
C TYR A 124 27.45 -8.52 59.49
N ILE A 125 27.07 -9.77 59.23
CA ILE A 125 26.82 -10.75 60.30
C ILE A 125 28.11 -11.06 61.09
N PRO A 126 29.22 -11.47 60.45
CA PRO A 126 30.48 -11.72 61.16
C PRO A 126 31.04 -10.48 61.85
N THR A 127 30.99 -9.32 61.20
CA THR A 127 31.49 -8.08 61.80
C THR A 127 30.70 -7.67 63.04
N PHE A 128 29.37 -7.88 63.04
CA PHE A 128 28.54 -7.69 64.22
C PHE A 128 28.91 -8.64 65.37
N TYR A 129 29.17 -9.92 65.07
CA TYR A 129 29.64 -10.87 66.09
C TYR A 129 31.01 -10.49 66.68
N ILE A 130 31.96 -10.07 65.83
CA ILE A 130 33.28 -9.58 66.28
C ILE A 130 33.11 -8.37 67.19
N TYR A 131 32.23 -7.44 66.82
CA TYR A 131 31.95 -6.25 67.63
C TYR A 131 31.34 -6.61 69.00
N LEU A 132 30.36 -7.52 69.05
CA LEU A 132 29.79 -8.01 70.31
C LEU A 132 30.85 -8.67 71.19
N PHE A 133 31.75 -9.45 70.60
CA PHE A 133 32.86 -10.09 71.33
C PHE A 133 33.85 -9.05 71.89
N GLN A 134 34.24 -8.05 71.10
CA GLN A 134 35.08 -6.95 71.57
C GLN A 134 34.41 -6.16 72.70
N LEU A 135 33.11 -5.88 72.58
CA LEU A 135 32.34 -5.19 73.60
C LEU A 135 32.30 -6.01 74.91
N PHE A 136 32.11 -7.33 74.81
CA PHE A 136 32.16 -8.22 75.97
C PHE A 136 33.53 -8.18 76.66
N ILE A 137 34.63 -8.29 75.90
CA ILE A 137 35.99 -8.19 76.45
C ILE A 137 36.19 -6.82 77.13
N TYR A 138 35.73 -5.74 76.50
CA TYR A 138 35.86 -4.39 77.05
C TYR A 138 35.12 -4.24 78.39
N ILE A 139 33.87 -4.71 78.49
CA ILE A 139 33.10 -4.71 79.74
C ILE A 139 33.82 -5.51 80.82
N LEU A 140 34.36 -6.67 80.47
CA LEU A 140 35.06 -7.56 81.39
C LEU A 140 36.37 -6.94 81.89
N HIS A 141 37.12 -6.27 81.01
CA HIS A 141 38.32 -5.52 81.38
C HIS A 141 38.00 -4.33 82.30
N LEU A 142 36.93 -3.58 81.98
CA LEU A 142 36.46 -2.47 82.81
C LEU A 142 35.98 -2.93 84.19
N PHE A 143 35.31 -4.08 84.25
CA PHE A 143 34.94 -4.74 85.51
C PHE A 143 36.18 -5.06 86.35
N PHE A 144 37.22 -5.65 85.75
CA PHE A 144 38.48 -5.91 86.46
C PHE A 144 39.13 -4.62 86.98
N ILE A 145 39.21 -3.56 86.18
CA ILE A 145 39.79 -2.29 86.63
C ILE A 145 39.01 -1.67 87.80
N LEU A 146 37.69 -1.72 87.77
CA LEU A 146 36.84 -1.06 88.77
C LEU A 146 36.64 -1.89 90.05
N TYR A 147 36.72 -3.22 89.97
CA TYR A 147 36.39 -4.12 91.08
C TYR A 147 37.56 -4.96 91.60
N ILE A 148 38.76 -4.91 91.00
CA ILE A 148 39.97 -5.40 91.67
C ILE A 148 40.26 -4.46 92.84
N PRO A 149 40.24 -4.95 94.10
CA PRO A 149 40.57 -4.12 95.23
C PRO A 149 42.07 -3.74 95.18
N PRO A 150 42.44 -2.51 95.60
CA PRO A 150 43.84 -2.07 95.63
C PRO A 150 44.76 -2.93 96.52
N SER A 151 44.19 -3.89 97.25
CA SER A 151 44.93 -4.87 98.06
C SER A 151 45.58 -6.01 97.24
N LEU A 152 45.33 -6.12 95.93
CA LEU A 152 45.94 -7.17 95.08
C LEU A 152 47.03 -6.66 94.12
N GLU A 153 47.23 -5.35 94.02
CA GLU A 153 48.26 -4.76 93.14
C GLU A 153 49.70 -5.14 93.58
N GLY A 154 49.90 -5.50 94.85
CA GLY A 154 51.20 -5.88 95.39
C GLY A 154 51.60 -7.36 95.24
N LEU A 155 50.72 -8.22 94.72
CA LEU A 155 50.97 -9.68 94.68
C LEU A 155 51.23 -10.24 93.28
N LEU A 156 51.19 -9.38 92.25
CA LEU A 156 51.36 -9.74 90.83
C LEU A 156 52.53 -8.98 90.14
N ALA A 157 53.46 -8.42 90.92
CA ALA A 157 54.78 -7.98 90.45
C ALA A 157 55.80 -9.10 90.63
#